data_AF-A0A670XX66-F1
#
_entry.id   AF-A0A670XX66-F1
#
_cell.length_a   1.000
_cell.length_b   1.000
_cell.length_c   1.000
_cell.angle_alpha   90.00
_cell.angle_beta   90.00
_cell.angle_gamma   90.00
#
_symmetry.space_group_name_H-M   'P 1'
#
loop_
_entity.id
_entity.type
_entity.pdbx_description
1 polymer ?
#
loop_
_entity_poly.entity_id
_entity_poly.type
_entity_poly.pdbx_seq_one_letter_code
_entity_poly.pdbx_strand_id
1 'polypeptide(L)'
;MKRHKLAVAAGFCLSFLLGTLLNLFFIPAFDPLQSSGRHRRWDLARQTRERYEEVLRYQQRQQPGEVGGAAGDGAKTRPAMRPLERRLMDLAPPRLSASPTDRSPPGLQLSSAGLVGEPWVPETKLQLSLGPLRLGCRDISNVTEVHYLGSGYTKAVYKAVLNQSLAVALKSVDFGGHDIDNCVKLYGSLADCYRLASYKIVKEMVLLQRLRHPNILQLHGYCYQDNNDISDTLTAITELGSPLEMIQLLQTSWEDRFHICFSLVQLLHYLAHSPLGSVTLLDFRPRQFVIVDGELKVTDLDDASNEETVCTSNRDCFMEFPARNFTLPCSVDGKCQSMNEKRNLYNAYRFFFTYLLPHSAPSSLKPLLDAIVNATGELRWGIDETAIHLERVLYMYKSGMYRKNSTCSTVDYKRVPEATIINENYRCWPSYHHKGCLLSVFDANEATEICESHSQCKAFVFINQTTWTGRQLVYFKMGSTSIVPDHDKITYVKVTG
;
A
#
# COMPACT_ATOMS: atom_id res chain seq x y z
N MET A 1 26.36 76.13 30.33
CA MET A 1 26.52 75.12 29.25
C MET A 1 27.94 74.51 29.12
N LYS A 2 28.69 74.25 30.20
CA LYS A 2 29.98 73.52 30.12
C LYS A 2 30.15 72.34 31.11
N ARG A 3 29.17 72.08 31.99
CA ARG A 3 29.25 70.97 32.98
C ARG A 3 28.45 69.70 32.61
N HIS A 4 27.59 69.74 31.59
CA HIS A 4 26.82 68.56 31.16
C HIS A 4 27.44 67.73 30.03
N LYS A 5 28.55 68.18 29.40
CA LYS A 5 29.22 67.42 28.32
C LYS A 5 30.37 66.53 28.81
N LEU A 6 30.90 66.75 30.01
CA LEU A 6 31.98 65.94 30.60
C LEU A 6 31.49 64.66 31.28
N ALA A 7 30.27 64.65 31.83
CA ALA A 7 29.69 63.47 32.47
C ALA A 7 29.30 62.36 31.47
N VAL A 8 28.92 62.73 30.24
CA VAL A 8 28.51 61.76 29.21
C VAL A 8 29.72 61.11 28.53
N ALA A 9 30.82 61.84 28.34
CA ALA A 9 32.04 61.28 27.75
C ALA A 9 32.79 60.32 28.69
N ALA A 10 32.78 60.58 30.01
CA ALA A 10 33.38 59.69 31.00
C ALA A 10 32.59 58.37 31.17
N GLY A 11 31.25 58.42 31.05
CA GLY A 11 30.40 57.22 31.12
C GLY A 11 30.57 56.27 29.93
N PHE A 12 30.87 56.78 28.73
CA PHE A 12 31.09 55.95 27.54
C PHE A 12 32.47 55.29 27.48
N CYS A 13 33.52 55.89 28.07
CA CYS A 13 34.84 55.25 28.14
C CYS A 13 34.89 54.13 29.18
N LEU A 14 34.17 54.27 30.31
CA LEU A 14 34.15 53.23 31.35
C LEU A 14 33.38 51.98 30.90
N SER A 15 32.29 52.14 30.14
CA SER A 15 31.49 51.02 29.63
C SER A 15 32.20 50.25 28.51
N PHE A 16 33.01 50.93 27.68
CA PHE A 16 33.79 50.27 26.62
C PHE A 16 34.99 49.48 27.16
N LEU A 17 35.65 49.97 28.24
CA LEU A 17 36.75 49.27 28.91
C LEU A 17 36.27 48.08 29.76
N LEU A 18 35.11 48.19 30.43
CA LEU A 18 34.50 47.06 31.14
C LEU A 18 33.94 45.99 30.18
N GLY A 19 33.40 46.38 29.03
CA GLY A 19 32.91 45.46 27.99
C GLY A 19 34.01 44.69 27.25
N THR A 20 35.22 45.24 27.17
CA THR A 20 36.39 44.55 26.58
C THR A 20 37.13 43.67 27.58
N LEU A 21 37.18 44.03 28.87
CA LEU A 21 37.75 43.18 29.93
C LEU A 21 36.86 41.98 30.27
N LEU A 22 35.53 42.11 30.23
CA LEU A 22 34.61 40.98 30.46
C LEU A 22 34.57 39.97 29.30
N ASN A 23 34.98 40.37 28.09
CA ASN A 23 35.13 39.47 26.94
C ASN A 23 36.47 38.71 26.91
N LEU A 24 37.48 39.14 27.68
CA LEU A 24 38.79 38.47 27.75
C LEU A 24 38.90 37.46 28.90
N PHE A 25 38.01 37.51 29.89
CA PHE A 25 38.03 36.62 31.07
C PHE A 25 36.92 35.55 31.11
N PHE A 26 36.03 35.50 30.11
CA PHE A 26 35.11 34.38 29.92
C PHE A 26 35.53 33.57 28.69
N ILE A 27 36.50 32.67 28.89
CA ILE A 27 36.63 31.48 28.06
C ILE A 27 35.70 30.43 28.68
N PRO A 28 34.49 30.19 28.16
CA PRO A 28 33.86 28.90 28.39
C PRO A 28 34.65 27.89 27.57
N ALA A 29 35.62 27.24 28.21
CA ALA A 29 36.11 25.95 27.77
C ALA A 29 34.98 24.93 27.99
N PHE A 30 34.00 24.92 27.09
CA PHE A 30 33.00 23.88 26.97
C PHE A 30 32.60 23.79 25.49
N ASP A 31 33.18 22.83 24.78
CA ASP A 31 32.79 22.41 23.44
C ASP A 31 31.32 21.94 23.43
N PRO A 32 30.36 22.65 22.82
CA PRO A 32 28.99 22.17 22.66
C PRO A 32 28.88 21.15 21.51
N LEU A 33 29.91 21.06 20.64
CA LEU A 33 29.93 20.21 19.45
C LEU A 33 30.12 18.73 19.78
N GLN A 34 30.89 18.39 20.82
CA GLN A 34 31.17 16.99 21.17
C GLN A 34 30.00 16.31 21.90
N SER A 35 29.29 17.05 22.75
CA SER A 35 28.06 16.60 23.42
C SER A 35 26.91 16.36 22.42
N SER A 36 26.70 17.29 21.49
CA SER A 36 25.63 17.17 20.48
C SER A 36 25.88 16.01 19.51
N GLY A 37 27.11 15.82 19.03
CA GLY A 37 27.47 14.71 18.15
C GLY A 37 27.30 13.34 18.80
N ARG A 38 27.65 13.21 20.09
CA ARG A 38 27.49 11.97 20.85
C ARG A 38 26.00 11.63 21.02
N HIS A 39 25.17 12.60 21.44
CA HIS A 39 23.72 12.42 21.57
C HIS A 39 23.05 12.01 20.25
N ARG A 40 23.38 12.69 19.14
CA ARG A 40 22.87 12.35 17.80
C ARG A 40 23.21 10.91 17.40
N ARG A 41 24.45 10.47 17.65
CA ARG A 41 24.87 9.09 17.36
C ARG A 41 24.11 8.05 18.20
N TRP A 42 23.86 8.33 19.48
CA TRP A 42 23.04 7.48 20.33
C TRP A 42 21.59 7.38 19.87
N ASP A 43 21.01 8.50 19.42
CA ASP A 43 19.63 8.53 18.91
C ASP A 43 19.46 7.73 17.61
N LEU A 44 20.44 7.80 16.69
CA LEU A 44 20.44 7.01 15.46
C LEU A 44 20.61 5.51 15.75
N ALA A 45 21.53 5.15 16.64
CA ALA A 45 21.73 3.76 17.07
C ALA A 45 20.47 3.19 17.74
N ARG A 46 19.78 3.98 18.58
CA ARG A 46 18.50 3.59 19.20
C ARG A 46 17.43 3.31 18.14
N GLN A 47 17.24 4.21 17.18
CA GLN A 47 16.26 4.03 16.10
C GLN A 47 16.57 2.80 15.26
N THR A 48 17.84 2.59 14.92
CA THR A 48 18.29 1.42 14.15
C THR A 48 17.96 0.13 14.91
N ARG A 49 18.21 0.10 16.22
CA ARG A 49 17.87 -1.03 17.08
C ARG A 49 16.36 -1.27 17.17
N GLU A 50 15.55 -0.22 17.31
CA GLU A 50 14.08 -0.35 17.34
C GLU A 50 13.54 -0.97 16.04
N ARG A 51 14.08 -0.57 14.89
CA ARG A 51 13.71 -1.15 13.58
C ARG A 51 14.18 -2.58 13.41
N TYR A 52 15.37 -2.90 13.88
CA TYR A 52 15.86 -4.28 13.92
C TYR A 52 14.94 -5.17 14.77
N GLU A 53 14.62 -4.75 16.00
CA GLU A 53 13.73 -5.49 16.91
C GLU A 53 12.30 -5.63 16.34
N GLU A 54 11.80 -4.64 15.59
CA GLU A 54 10.55 -4.73 14.83
C GLU A 54 10.58 -5.84 13.78
N VAL A 55 11.63 -5.88 12.94
CA VAL A 55 11.77 -6.93 11.93
C VAL A 55 11.84 -8.33 12.58
N LEU A 56 12.60 -8.46 13.67
CA LEU A 56 12.71 -9.73 14.39
C LEU A 56 11.37 -10.25 14.90
N ARG A 57 10.46 -9.37 15.36
CA ARG A 57 9.11 -9.76 15.81
C ARG A 57 8.32 -10.47 14.70
N TYR A 58 8.45 -10.00 13.46
CA TYR A 58 7.80 -10.63 12.30
C TYR A 58 8.50 -11.92 11.83
N GLN A 59 9.81 -12.05 12.08
CA GLN A 59 10.55 -13.29 11.80
C GLN A 59 10.29 -14.38 12.85
N GLN A 60 10.20 -14.06 14.14
CA GLN A 60 10.13 -15.07 15.19
C GLN A 60 8.75 -15.72 15.35
N ARG A 61 7.66 -15.11 14.88
CA ARG A 61 6.32 -15.75 14.86
C ARG A 61 6.20 -16.86 13.80
N GLN A 62 7.13 -17.82 13.78
CA GLN A 62 6.97 -19.13 13.15
C GLN A 62 6.49 -20.11 14.22
N GLN A 63 5.20 -20.45 14.22
CA GLN A 63 4.60 -21.77 14.51
C GLN A 63 3.15 -21.60 14.99
N PRO A 64 2.15 -22.10 14.24
CA PRO A 64 0.88 -22.54 14.82
C PRO A 64 1.11 -23.94 15.39
N GLY A 65 1.39 -24.04 16.70
CA GLY A 65 1.77 -25.33 17.29
C GLY A 65 1.93 -25.41 18.80
N GLU A 66 1.70 -24.35 19.59
CA GLU A 66 1.67 -24.46 21.06
C GLU A 66 0.46 -23.70 21.62
N VAL A 67 -0.68 -24.41 21.63
CA VAL A 67 -1.72 -24.16 22.63
C VAL A 67 -1.33 -25.03 23.83
N GLY A 68 -0.74 -24.42 24.86
CA GLY A 68 -0.39 -25.09 26.12
C GLY A 68 0.13 -24.07 27.12
N GLY A 69 -0.65 -23.81 28.17
CA GLY A 69 -0.52 -22.64 29.01
C GLY A 69 0.77 -22.51 29.84
N ALA A 70 1.09 -21.27 30.17
CA ALA A 70 1.78 -20.91 31.39
C ALA A 70 1.35 -19.50 31.79
N ALA A 71 0.40 -19.43 32.73
CA ALA A 71 0.29 -18.28 33.61
C ALA A 71 1.55 -18.22 34.49
N GLY A 72 2.18 -17.05 34.62
CA GLY A 72 3.35 -16.88 35.49
C GLY A 72 4.09 -15.56 35.31
N ASP A 73 3.66 -14.56 36.07
CA ASP A 73 4.42 -13.46 36.68
C ASP A 73 5.36 -12.54 35.87
N GLY A 74 5.03 -11.24 35.95
CA GLY A 74 6.02 -10.27 36.41
C GLY A 74 6.86 -9.52 35.37
N ALA A 75 6.45 -9.45 34.10
CA ALA A 75 7.07 -8.52 33.16
C ALA A 75 6.40 -7.14 33.25
N LYS A 76 7.08 -6.17 33.87
CA LYS A 76 6.70 -4.75 33.86
C LYS A 76 6.43 -4.31 32.42
N THR A 77 5.15 -4.18 32.08
CA THR A 77 4.67 -3.65 30.81
C THR A 77 5.19 -2.22 30.69
N ARG A 78 6.25 -2.02 29.89
CA ARG A 78 6.54 -0.68 29.37
C ARG A 78 5.29 -0.23 28.61
N PRO A 79 4.83 1.02 28.76
CA PRO A 79 3.66 1.47 28.02
C PRO A 79 3.96 1.31 26.53
N ALA A 80 3.17 0.45 25.87
CA ALA A 80 3.15 0.37 24.42
C ALA A 80 2.82 1.78 23.92
N MET A 81 3.80 2.43 23.30
CA MET A 81 3.55 3.69 22.60
C MET A 81 2.41 3.43 21.62
N ARG A 82 1.42 4.33 21.58
CA ARG A 82 0.42 4.38 20.51
C ARG A 82 1.13 4.17 19.17
N PRO A 83 0.58 3.37 18.24
CA PRO A 83 0.98 3.43 16.84
C PRO A 83 0.68 4.85 16.37
N LEU A 84 1.64 5.75 16.50
CA LEU A 84 1.57 7.03 15.84
C LEU A 84 1.67 6.74 14.35
N GLU A 85 0.84 7.40 13.56
CA GLU A 85 0.98 7.60 12.12
C GLU A 85 2.28 8.38 11.81
N ARG A 86 3.42 7.86 12.25
CA ARG A 86 4.73 8.50 12.12
C ARG A 86 5.34 8.06 10.82
N ARG A 87 5.29 8.97 9.85
CA ARG A 87 6.24 9.03 8.74
C ARG A 87 7.65 8.84 9.31
N LEU A 88 8.51 8.14 8.58
CA LEU A 88 9.81 7.64 9.08
C LEU A 88 10.68 8.72 9.76
N MET A 89 10.46 10.01 9.51
CA MET A 89 11.12 11.13 10.18
C MET A 89 10.23 12.39 10.30
N ASP A 90 9.12 12.36 11.04
CA ASP A 90 8.51 13.61 11.53
C ASP A 90 9.30 14.15 12.74
N LEU A 91 10.46 14.74 12.43
CA LEU A 91 11.28 15.48 13.37
C LEU A 91 10.80 16.93 13.45
N ALA A 92 9.77 17.15 14.25
CA ALA A 92 9.61 18.44 14.91
C ALA A 92 10.09 18.25 16.37
N PRO A 93 11.12 18.99 16.84
CA PRO A 93 11.38 19.10 18.27
C PRO A 93 10.08 19.56 18.95
N PRO A 94 9.79 19.11 20.19
CA PRO A 94 8.72 19.70 20.96
C PRO A 94 8.94 21.21 20.98
N ARG A 95 7.99 21.99 20.43
CA ARG A 95 7.98 23.43 20.67
C ARG A 95 7.87 23.59 22.18
N LEU A 96 8.90 24.17 22.81
CA LEU A 96 8.81 24.71 24.16
C LEU A 96 7.86 25.91 24.11
N SER A 97 6.56 25.64 24.03
CA SER A 97 5.54 26.65 24.33
C SER A 97 5.43 26.71 25.85
N ALA A 98 6.13 27.68 26.43
CA ALA A 98 5.92 28.09 27.79
C ALA A 98 4.49 28.65 27.95
N SER A 99 3.68 28.01 28.78
CA SER A 99 2.67 28.68 29.58
C SER A 99 2.47 27.95 30.91
N PRO A 100 2.22 28.69 32.01
CA PRO A 100 2.49 28.20 33.35
C PRO A 100 1.18 27.86 34.08
N THR A 101 0.84 26.58 34.17
CA THR A 101 -0.03 26.04 35.24
C THR A 101 -0.11 24.52 35.06
N ASP A 102 0.67 23.75 35.82
CA ASP A 102 0.05 22.71 36.65
C ASP A 102 1.00 22.20 37.74
N ARG A 103 0.43 21.88 38.89
CA ARG A 103 1.12 21.53 40.13
C ARG A 103 1.69 20.11 40.06
N SER A 104 2.97 19.97 40.41
CA SER A 104 3.66 18.67 40.54
C SER A 104 3.21 17.89 41.79
N PRO A 105 2.94 16.58 41.69
CA PRO A 105 3.00 15.66 42.84
C PRO A 105 4.43 15.11 43.06
N PRO A 106 4.75 14.60 44.26
CA PRO A 106 6.12 14.37 44.70
C PRO A 106 6.79 13.16 44.06
N GLY A 107 8.11 13.28 43.88
CA GLY A 107 8.93 12.41 43.05
C GLY A 107 9.08 10.97 43.52
N LEU A 108 9.01 10.07 42.55
CA LEU A 108 9.81 8.84 42.56
C LEU A 108 11.17 9.17 41.94
N GLN A 109 12.20 9.21 42.79
CA GLN A 109 13.58 9.06 42.35
C GLN A 109 13.73 7.67 41.72
N LEU A 110 13.71 7.61 40.39
CA LEU A 110 14.24 6.46 39.68
C LEU A 110 15.76 6.62 39.64
N SER A 111 16.45 5.80 40.42
CA SER A 111 17.90 5.72 40.50
C SER A 111 18.51 5.58 39.09
N SER A 112 19.29 6.58 38.71
CA SER A 112 20.13 6.61 37.52
C SER A 112 21.38 5.74 37.73
N ALA A 113 21.19 4.44 37.91
CA ALA A 113 22.28 3.47 37.99
C ALA A 113 22.16 2.48 36.84
N GLY A 114 23.02 2.62 35.83
CA GLY A 114 23.24 1.58 34.81
C GLY A 114 22.90 1.93 33.37
N LEU A 115 23.40 3.04 32.82
CA LEU A 115 23.53 3.22 31.36
C LEU A 115 24.90 3.84 31.03
N VAL A 116 25.96 3.13 31.41
CA VAL A 116 27.25 3.22 30.72
C VAL A 116 27.44 1.88 30.02
N GLY A 117 26.65 1.67 28.96
CA GLY A 117 26.83 0.55 28.03
C GLY A 117 27.48 1.07 26.75
N GLU A 118 28.39 0.31 26.16
CA GLU A 118 28.95 0.58 24.83
C GLU A 118 27.85 0.87 23.78
N PRO A 119 28.12 1.70 22.75
CA PRO A 119 27.21 1.86 21.63
C PRO A 119 26.88 0.48 21.04
N TRP A 120 25.59 0.13 20.99
CA TRP A 120 25.16 -1.08 20.28
C TRP A 120 25.73 -1.04 18.87
N VAL A 121 26.62 -1.99 18.56
CA VAL A 121 27.17 -2.16 17.22
C VAL A 121 26.18 -3.05 16.48
N PRO A 122 25.49 -2.52 15.44
CA PRO A 122 24.58 -3.33 14.66
C PRO A 122 25.35 -4.45 13.97
N GLU A 123 24.81 -5.67 13.94
CA GLU A 123 25.23 -6.64 12.93
C GLU A 123 25.00 -6.00 11.55
N THR A 124 26.02 -6.02 10.67
CA THR A 124 25.96 -5.40 9.34
C THR A 124 24.91 -6.06 8.44
N LYS A 125 24.65 -7.35 8.68
CA LYS A 125 23.75 -8.18 7.89
C LYS A 125 22.78 -8.89 8.82
N LEU A 126 21.49 -8.54 8.74
CA LEU A 126 20.46 -9.34 9.40
C LEU A 126 20.45 -10.73 8.74
N GLN A 127 20.63 -11.79 9.55
CA GLN A 127 20.45 -13.16 9.10
C GLN A 127 18.95 -13.40 8.83
N LEU A 128 18.54 -13.03 7.64
CA LEU A 128 17.20 -13.23 7.11
C LEU A 128 16.95 -14.75 6.97
N SER A 129 16.27 -15.35 7.94
CA SER A 129 15.73 -16.71 7.87
C SER A 129 14.48 -16.77 6.97
N LEU A 130 14.66 -16.23 5.76
CA LEU A 130 13.76 -16.33 4.65
C LEU A 130 14.03 -17.70 4.02
N GLY A 131 13.12 -18.67 4.20
CA GLY A 131 13.15 -20.00 3.54
C GLY A 131 13.44 -19.92 2.03
N PRO A 132 13.69 -21.03 1.32
CA PRO A 132 14.43 -21.04 0.04
C PRO A 132 13.83 -20.08 -1.00
N LEU A 133 14.41 -18.88 -1.09
CA LEU A 133 14.13 -17.91 -2.13
C LEU A 133 14.96 -18.27 -3.36
N ARG A 134 14.38 -18.03 -4.54
CA ARG A 134 14.89 -18.59 -5.80
C ARG A 134 15.95 -17.71 -6.47
N LEU A 135 15.97 -16.41 -6.16
CA LEU A 135 16.87 -15.44 -6.80
C LEU A 135 17.80 -14.79 -5.78
N GLY A 136 19.04 -14.54 -6.20
CA GLY A 136 20.07 -13.87 -5.41
C GLY A 136 20.99 -12.99 -6.25
N CYS A 137 22.14 -12.63 -5.68
CA CYS A 137 23.08 -11.69 -6.28
C CYS A 137 23.61 -12.11 -7.65
N ARG A 138 23.77 -13.41 -7.88
CA ARG A 138 24.25 -13.93 -9.17
C ARG A 138 23.25 -13.66 -10.28
N ASP A 139 21.96 -13.82 -9.99
CA ASP A 139 20.88 -13.65 -10.98
C ASP A 139 20.75 -12.20 -11.42
N ILE A 140 20.97 -11.24 -10.51
CA ILE A 140 20.86 -9.81 -10.84
C ILE A 140 22.16 -9.19 -11.37
N SER A 141 23.26 -9.95 -11.43
CA SER A 141 24.56 -9.42 -11.89
C SER A 141 24.59 -9.10 -13.40
N ASN A 142 23.81 -9.84 -14.20
CA ASN A 142 23.77 -9.76 -15.66
C ASN A 142 22.35 -9.47 -16.19
N VAL A 143 21.64 -8.54 -15.56
CA VAL A 143 20.30 -8.12 -15.99
C VAL A 143 20.33 -7.29 -17.26
N THR A 144 19.25 -7.38 -18.04
CA THR A 144 19.01 -6.53 -19.22
C THR A 144 17.78 -5.65 -18.99
N GLU A 145 17.58 -4.64 -19.87
CA GLU A 145 16.41 -3.74 -19.82
C GLU A 145 16.18 -3.08 -18.44
N VAL A 146 17.26 -2.59 -17.83
CA VAL A 146 17.16 -1.88 -16.56
C VAL A 146 16.53 -0.51 -16.79
N HIS A 147 15.31 -0.33 -16.30
CA HIS A 147 14.56 0.91 -16.43
C HIS A 147 14.07 1.39 -15.07
N TYR A 148 14.36 2.65 -14.74
CA TYR A 148 13.80 3.28 -13.55
C TYR A 148 12.27 3.40 -13.69
N LEU A 149 11.54 2.94 -12.67
CA LEU A 149 10.07 3.00 -12.64
C LEU A 149 9.56 4.13 -11.74
N GLY A 150 10.28 4.40 -10.65
CA GLY A 150 9.90 5.43 -9.68
C GLY A 150 10.65 5.28 -8.36
N SER A 151 10.53 6.31 -7.52
CA SER A 151 11.04 6.29 -6.16
C SER A 151 10.05 6.96 -5.21
N GLY A 152 10.10 6.51 -3.96
CA GLY A 152 9.35 7.07 -2.84
C GLY A 152 10.28 7.83 -1.90
N TYR A 153 9.88 7.93 -0.64
CA TYR A 153 10.70 8.58 0.40
C TYR A 153 11.97 7.79 0.73
N THR A 154 11.90 6.45 0.64
CA THR A 154 12.97 5.55 1.08
C THR A 154 13.54 4.68 -0.04
N LYS A 155 12.72 4.30 -1.03
CA LYS A 155 13.04 3.21 -1.97
C LYS A 155 12.99 3.71 -3.41
N ALA A 156 13.92 3.24 -4.22
CA ALA A 156 13.89 3.35 -5.68
C ALA A 156 13.53 1.99 -6.27
N VAL A 157 12.76 2.00 -7.36
CA VAL A 157 12.27 0.80 -8.04
C VAL A 157 12.70 0.82 -9.49
N TYR A 158 13.27 -0.30 -9.94
CA TYR A 158 13.72 -0.51 -11.31
C TYR A 158 13.06 -1.75 -11.90
N LYS A 159 12.58 -1.69 -13.14
CA LYS A 159 12.32 -2.87 -13.96
C LYS A 159 13.67 -3.45 -14.36
N ALA A 160 13.80 -4.77 -14.31
CA ALA A 160 14.89 -5.51 -14.93
C ALA A 160 14.34 -6.78 -15.57
N VAL A 161 15.02 -7.29 -16.59
CA VAL A 161 14.70 -8.58 -17.22
C VAL A 161 15.81 -9.58 -16.89
N LEU A 162 15.44 -10.65 -16.20
CA LEU A 162 16.29 -11.77 -15.82
C LEU A 162 16.16 -12.88 -16.86
N ASN A 163 17.28 -13.55 -17.18
CA ASN A 163 17.31 -14.70 -18.10
C ASN A 163 16.50 -14.45 -19.40
N GLN A 164 16.58 -13.21 -19.92
CA GLN A 164 15.94 -12.74 -21.16
C GLN A 164 14.40 -12.82 -21.21
N SER A 165 13.72 -13.22 -20.13
CA SER A 165 12.27 -13.53 -20.17
C SER A 165 11.50 -13.09 -18.93
N LEU A 166 12.12 -13.16 -17.76
CA LEU A 166 11.44 -12.86 -16.50
C LEU A 166 11.62 -11.38 -16.15
N ALA A 167 10.58 -10.58 -16.35
CA ALA A 167 10.57 -9.19 -15.89
C ALA A 167 10.31 -9.13 -14.37
N VAL A 168 11.16 -8.41 -13.65
CA VAL A 168 11.09 -8.23 -12.19
C VAL A 168 11.19 -6.76 -11.81
N ALA A 169 10.75 -6.45 -10.59
CA ALA A 169 11.02 -5.18 -9.94
C ALA A 169 12.17 -5.35 -8.94
N LEU A 170 13.20 -4.54 -9.09
CA LEU A 170 14.32 -4.41 -8.15
C LEU A 170 14.05 -3.21 -7.25
N LYS A 171 13.93 -3.44 -5.94
CA LYS A 171 13.70 -2.39 -4.93
C LYS A 171 14.95 -2.22 -4.08
N SER A 172 15.54 -1.03 -4.09
CA SER A 172 16.72 -0.68 -3.29
C SER A 172 16.48 0.62 -2.54
N VAL A 173 17.32 0.96 -1.56
CA VAL A 173 17.26 2.26 -0.90
C VAL A 173 17.54 3.36 -1.93
N ASP A 174 16.74 4.41 -1.94
CA ASP A 174 16.95 5.61 -2.74
C ASP A 174 17.94 6.54 -2.01
N PHE A 175 19.16 6.62 -2.53
CA PHE A 175 20.20 7.51 -2.00
C PHE A 175 19.85 9.00 -2.14
N GLY A 176 19.04 9.36 -3.14
CA GLY A 176 18.49 10.71 -3.31
C GLY A 176 17.15 10.90 -2.58
N GLY A 177 16.65 9.87 -1.91
CA GLY A 177 15.37 9.88 -1.23
C GLY A 177 15.36 10.75 0.02
N HIS A 178 14.18 11.23 0.39
CA HIS A 178 13.98 12.10 1.55
C HIS A 178 14.50 11.50 2.86
N ASP A 179 14.34 10.20 3.08
CA ASP A 179 14.76 9.57 4.33
C ASP A 179 16.29 9.56 4.48
N ILE A 180 17.03 9.33 3.39
CA ILE A 180 18.49 9.41 3.38
C ILE A 180 18.95 10.85 3.54
N ASP A 181 18.44 11.76 2.71
CA ASP A 181 18.83 13.17 2.73
C ASP A 181 18.60 13.81 4.12
N ASN A 182 17.41 13.62 4.71
CA ASN A 182 17.10 14.13 6.04
C ASN A 182 17.99 13.49 7.11
N CYS A 183 18.17 12.16 7.08
CA CYS A 183 19.00 11.47 8.05
C CYS A 183 20.46 11.96 7.99
N VAL A 184 21.06 12.07 6.80
CA VAL A 184 22.45 12.51 6.64
C VAL A 184 22.62 13.96 7.09
N LYS A 185 21.66 14.86 6.79
CA LYS A 185 21.67 16.24 7.30
C LYS A 185 21.70 16.32 8.83
N LEU A 186 21.06 15.37 9.51
CA LEU A 186 20.95 15.37 10.96
C LEU A 186 22.12 14.67 11.66
N TYR A 187 22.53 13.52 11.15
CA TYR A 187 23.46 12.61 11.83
C TYR A 187 24.84 12.53 11.16
N GLY A 188 24.98 12.99 9.92
CA GLY A 188 26.26 13.10 9.21
C GLY A 188 26.90 11.79 8.74
N SER A 189 26.20 10.64 8.88
CA SER A 189 26.72 9.32 8.51
C SER A 189 25.85 8.67 7.43
N LEU A 190 26.36 8.60 6.19
CA LEU A 190 25.64 7.98 5.08
C LEU A 190 25.41 6.48 5.31
N ALA A 191 26.44 5.75 5.77
CA ALA A 191 26.35 4.31 6.00
C ALA A 191 25.33 3.96 7.10
N ASP A 192 25.30 4.71 8.21
CA ASP A 192 24.33 4.45 9.28
C ASP A 192 22.89 4.84 8.85
N CYS A 193 22.75 5.93 8.10
CA CYS A 193 21.46 6.33 7.53
C CYS A 193 20.93 5.34 6.50
N TYR A 194 21.81 4.80 5.65
CA TYR A 194 21.49 3.71 4.75
C TYR A 194 20.98 2.49 5.52
N ARG A 195 21.70 2.09 6.57
CA ARG A 195 21.30 0.94 7.41
C ARG A 195 19.92 1.16 8.02
N LEU A 196 19.66 2.34 8.58
CA LEU A 196 18.34 2.68 9.13
C LEU A 196 17.25 2.56 8.05
N ALA A 197 17.48 3.13 6.86
CA ALA A 197 16.55 3.07 5.74
C ALA A 197 16.33 1.65 5.22
N SER A 198 17.38 0.82 5.18
CA SER A 198 17.30 -0.56 4.66
C SER A 198 16.34 -1.43 5.46
N TYR A 199 16.12 -1.15 6.75
CA TYR A 199 15.19 -1.92 7.58
C TYR A 199 13.73 -1.84 7.09
N LYS A 200 13.35 -0.80 6.35
CA LYS A 200 12.05 -0.76 5.68
C LYS A 200 11.94 -1.83 4.60
N ILE A 201 12.96 -1.97 3.76
CA ILE A 201 13.02 -3.01 2.72
C ILE A 201 13.06 -4.39 3.36
N VAL A 202 13.86 -4.57 4.41
CA VAL A 202 13.94 -5.82 5.17
C VAL A 202 12.58 -6.19 5.79
N LYS A 203 11.89 -5.23 6.42
CA LYS A 203 10.55 -5.45 6.99
C LYS A 203 9.56 -5.87 5.91
N GLU A 204 9.54 -5.14 4.78
CA GLU A 204 8.71 -5.49 3.63
C GLU A 204 8.99 -6.92 3.15
N MET A 205 10.25 -7.30 2.95
CA MET A 205 10.63 -8.66 2.54
C MET A 205 10.14 -9.73 3.52
N VAL A 206 10.31 -9.50 4.83
CA VAL A 206 9.82 -10.43 5.85
C VAL A 206 8.30 -10.54 5.79
N LEU A 207 7.59 -9.44 5.63
CA LEU A 207 6.13 -9.44 5.54
C LEU A 207 5.63 -10.11 4.25
N LEU A 208 6.22 -9.84 3.08
CA LEU A 208 5.88 -10.51 1.81
C LEU A 208 6.07 -12.04 1.89
N GLN A 209 7.05 -12.49 2.68
CA GLN A 209 7.23 -13.93 2.90
C GLN A 209 6.17 -14.54 3.83
N ARG A 210 5.73 -13.80 4.85
CA ARG A 210 4.77 -14.27 5.87
C ARG A 210 3.33 -14.17 5.41
N LEU A 211 3.02 -13.12 4.68
CA LEU A 211 1.69 -12.82 4.18
C LEU A 211 1.61 -13.31 2.72
N ARG A 212 1.34 -14.60 2.56
CA ARG A 212 1.22 -15.24 1.24
C ARG A 212 -0.22 -15.28 0.81
N HIS A 213 -0.56 -14.49 -0.19
CA HIS A 213 -1.90 -14.39 -0.76
C HIS A 213 -1.80 -13.96 -2.23
N PRO A 214 -2.71 -14.39 -3.13
CA PRO A 214 -2.68 -13.99 -4.55
C PRO A 214 -2.65 -12.47 -4.76
N ASN A 215 -3.32 -11.72 -3.89
CA ASN A 215 -3.37 -10.25 -3.93
C ASN A 215 -2.26 -9.54 -3.12
N ILE A 216 -1.18 -10.25 -2.80
CA ILE A 216 0.05 -9.69 -2.23
C ILE A 216 1.19 -9.97 -3.21
N LEU A 217 2.00 -8.96 -3.52
CA LEU A 217 3.10 -9.09 -4.47
C LEU A 217 4.08 -10.20 -4.07
N GLN A 218 4.59 -10.96 -5.04
CA GLN A 218 5.54 -12.03 -4.72
C GLN A 218 6.97 -11.52 -4.51
N LEU A 219 7.61 -11.95 -3.42
CA LEU A 219 9.07 -11.85 -3.24
C LEU A 219 9.76 -13.05 -3.91
N HIS A 220 10.62 -12.80 -4.90
CA HIS A 220 11.38 -13.86 -5.57
C HIS A 220 12.77 -14.09 -4.94
N GLY A 221 13.35 -13.04 -4.36
CA GLY A 221 14.71 -13.09 -3.86
C GLY A 221 15.21 -11.76 -3.32
N TYR A 222 16.49 -11.74 -2.94
CA TYR A 222 17.18 -10.54 -2.51
C TYR A 222 18.68 -10.69 -2.70
N CYS A 223 19.39 -9.57 -2.70
CA CYS A 223 20.83 -9.54 -2.81
C CYS A 223 21.44 -8.50 -1.87
N TYR A 224 22.52 -8.88 -1.20
CA TYR A 224 23.45 -7.97 -0.55
C TYR A 224 24.71 -7.84 -1.42
N GLN A 225 25.03 -6.62 -1.84
CA GLN A 225 26.19 -6.29 -2.68
C GLN A 225 26.96 -5.11 -2.07
N ASP A 226 28.28 -5.16 -2.09
CA ASP A 226 29.08 -4.02 -1.70
C ASP A 226 29.06 -2.97 -2.81
N ASN A 227 28.84 -1.71 -2.44
CA ASN A 227 29.05 -0.55 -3.30
C ASN A 227 30.31 0.20 -2.83
N ASN A 228 30.89 1.04 -3.69
CA ASN A 228 32.13 1.77 -3.41
C ASN A 228 32.11 2.55 -2.08
N ASP A 229 30.93 3.05 -1.68
CA ASP A 229 30.76 3.90 -0.50
C ASP A 229 30.13 3.18 0.71
N ILE A 230 29.46 2.03 0.50
CA ILE A 230 28.68 1.32 1.53
C ILE A 230 28.74 -0.19 1.29
N SER A 231 29.19 -0.94 2.29
CA SER A 231 29.12 -2.41 2.31
C SER A 231 27.69 -2.90 2.52
N ASP A 232 27.37 -4.09 2.02
CA ASP A 232 26.08 -4.77 2.22
C ASP A 232 24.85 -3.95 1.73
N THR A 233 24.93 -3.33 0.56
CA THR A 233 23.73 -2.72 -0.06
C THR A 233 22.70 -3.78 -0.44
N LEU A 234 21.48 -3.62 0.06
CA LEU A 234 20.34 -4.51 -0.12
C LEU A 234 19.50 -4.12 -1.33
N THR A 235 19.21 -5.12 -2.17
CA THR A 235 18.20 -5.07 -3.24
C THR A 235 17.21 -6.22 -3.06
N ALA A 236 15.92 -5.91 -2.95
CA ALA A 236 14.84 -6.89 -2.99
C ALA A 236 14.40 -7.14 -4.44
N ILE A 237 14.09 -8.41 -4.77
CA ILE A 237 13.67 -8.83 -6.11
C ILE A 237 12.23 -9.32 -6.01
N THR A 238 11.29 -8.58 -6.60
CA THR A 238 9.86 -8.86 -6.52
C THR A 238 9.24 -9.05 -7.90
N GLU A 239 8.04 -9.62 -7.92
CA GLU A 239 7.15 -9.60 -9.07
C GLU A 239 6.99 -8.16 -9.60
N LEU A 240 6.88 -8.02 -10.92
CA LEU A 240 6.63 -6.75 -11.58
C LEU A 240 5.13 -6.60 -11.84
N GLY A 241 4.56 -5.48 -11.42
CA GLY A 241 3.18 -5.12 -11.75
C GLY A 241 3.08 -3.74 -12.39
N SER A 242 2.00 -3.49 -13.11
CA SER A 242 1.71 -2.18 -13.68
C SER A 242 1.09 -1.27 -12.61
N PRO A 243 1.51 0.00 -12.48
CA PRO A 243 0.92 0.95 -11.55
C PRO A 243 -0.59 1.09 -11.74
N LEU A 244 -1.33 1.19 -10.62
CA LEU A 244 -2.77 1.37 -10.66
C LEU A 244 -3.14 2.84 -10.93
N GLU A 245 -3.63 3.12 -12.14
CA GLU A 245 -4.06 4.46 -12.55
C GLU A 245 -5.58 4.58 -12.58
N MET A 246 -6.14 5.45 -11.72
CA MET A 246 -7.60 5.57 -11.55
C MET A 246 -8.32 6.01 -12.84
N ILE A 247 -7.73 6.91 -13.63
CA ILE A 247 -8.32 7.37 -14.90
C ILE A 247 -8.40 6.21 -15.89
N GLN A 248 -7.34 5.40 -15.99
CA GLN A 248 -7.33 4.23 -16.86
C GLN A 248 -8.37 3.21 -16.39
N LEU A 249 -8.44 2.94 -15.08
CA LEU A 249 -9.45 2.02 -14.51
C LEU A 249 -10.88 2.45 -14.85
N LEU A 250 -11.22 3.73 -14.75
CA LEU A 250 -12.55 4.24 -15.10
C LEU A 250 -12.91 4.08 -16.59
N GLN A 251 -11.91 3.85 -17.45
CA GLN A 251 -12.10 3.58 -18.88
C GLN A 251 -12.18 2.08 -19.21
N THR A 252 -11.92 1.20 -18.24
CA THR A 252 -12.08 -0.26 -18.40
C THR A 252 -13.53 -0.70 -18.25
N SER A 253 -13.81 -1.95 -18.62
CA SER A 253 -15.14 -2.54 -18.46
C SER A 253 -15.57 -2.53 -16.99
N TRP A 254 -16.88 -2.56 -16.74
CA TRP A 254 -17.38 -2.72 -15.36
C TRP A 254 -16.90 -4.04 -14.74
N GLU A 255 -16.80 -5.10 -15.54
CA GLU A 255 -16.32 -6.41 -15.11
C GLU A 255 -14.86 -6.37 -14.62
N ASP A 256 -13.97 -5.66 -15.30
CA ASP A 256 -12.57 -5.49 -14.87
C ASP A 256 -12.49 -4.64 -13.60
N ARG A 257 -13.28 -3.56 -13.52
CA ARG A 257 -13.36 -2.75 -12.29
C ARG A 257 -13.90 -3.54 -11.11
N PHE A 258 -14.87 -4.41 -11.35
CA PHE A 258 -15.38 -5.32 -10.34
C PHE A 258 -14.31 -6.32 -9.90
N HIS A 259 -13.48 -6.82 -10.82
CA HIS A 259 -12.34 -7.69 -10.49
C HIS A 259 -11.39 -7.01 -9.51
N ILE A 260 -11.01 -5.76 -9.78
CA ILE A 260 -10.14 -4.96 -8.90
C ILE A 260 -10.73 -4.83 -7.49
N CYS A 261 -12.02 -4.52 -7.37
CA CYS A 261 -12.69 -4.46 -6.06
C CYS A 261 -12.78 -5.82 -5.37
N PHE A 262 -13.01 -6.88 -6.13
CA PHE A 262 -13.09 -8.24 -5.62
C PHE A 262 -11.74 -8.72 -5.09
N SER A 263 -10.66 -8.57 -5.86
CA SER A 263 -9.28 -8.79 -5.44
C SER A 263 -8.93 -8.02 -4.17
N LEU A 264 -9.36 -6.76 -4.07
CA LEU A 264 -9.13 -5.95 -2.87
C LEU A 264 -9.86 -6.52 -1.65
N VAL A 265 -11.11 -6.96 -1.78
CA VAL A 265 -11.83 -7.56 -0.64
C VAL A 265 -11.24 -8.90 -0.23
N GLN A 266 -10.80 -9.72 -1.17
CA GLN A 266 -10.08 -10.96 -0.85
C GLN A 266 -8.79 -10.67 -0.07
N LEU A 267 -8.02 -9.67 -0.50
CA LEU A 267 -6.86 -9.19 0.24
C LEU A 267 -7.23 -8.75 1.66
N LEU A 268 -8.22 -7.89 1.81
CA LEU A 268 -8.58 -7.34 3.12
C LEU A 268 -9.12 -8.42 4.06
N HIS A 269 -9.87 -9.38 3.54
CA HIS A 269 -10.35 -10.54 4.29
C HIS A 269 -9.18 -11.37 4.80
N TYR A 270 -8.16 -11.62 3.95
CA TYR A 270 -6.93 -12.29 4.36
C TYR A 270 -6.15 -11.50 5.41
N LEU A 271 -6.02 -10.18 5.27
CA LEU A 271 -5.29 -9.34 6.23
C LEU A 271 -5.96 -9.29 7.59
N ALA A 272 -7.29 -9.26 7.65
CA ALA A 272 -8.05 -9.32 8.91
C ALA A 272 -7.83 -10.66 9.66
N HIS A 273 -7.68 -11.76 8.90
CA HIS A 273 -7.50 -13.12 9.41
C HIS A 273 -6.06 -13.65 9.26
N SER A 274 -5.09 -12.76 9.17
CA SER A 274 -3.73 -13.15 8.81
C SER A 274 -3.09 -14.02 9.91
N PRO A 275 -2.09 -14.87 9.57
CA PRO A 275 -1.35 -15.64 10.56
C PRO A 275 -0.56 -14.77 11.55
N LEU A 276 -0.41 -13.46 11.27
CA LEU A 276 0.25 -12.51 12.16
C LEU A 276 -0.75 -11.81 13.11
N GLY A 277 -2.05 -12.08 12.99
CA GLY A 277 -3.14 -11.27 13.54
C GLY A 277 -3.67 -10.26 12.52
N SER A 278 -4.70 -9.49 12.88
CA SER A 278 -5.31 -8.49 11.99
C SER A 278 -4.30 -7.43 11.57
N VAL A 279 -4.02 -7.32 10.27
CA VAL A 279 -3.03 -6.41 9.69
C VAL A 279 -3.71 -5.15 9.16
N THR A 280 -3.24 -3.98 9.60
CA THR A 280 -3.58 -2.69 8.98
C THR A 280 -2.50 -2.24 8.00
N LEU A 281 -2.94 -1.67 6.88
CA LEU A 281 -2.09 -0.97 5.93
C LEU A 281 -2.14 0.52 6.29
N LEU A 282 -1.13 1.01 7.01
CA LEU A 282 -1.10 2.41 7.44
C LEU A 282 -0.99 3.38 6.25
N ASP A 283 -0.30 2.96 5.19
CA ASP A 283 -0.23 3.68 3.93
C ASP A 283 -1.18 3.10 2.88
N PHE A 284 -2.49 3.23 3.13
CA PHE A 284 -3.50 2.75 2.18
C PHE A 284 -3.79 3.82 1.12
N ARG A 285 -3.09 3.77 -0.02
CA ARG A 285 -3.34 4.66 -1.17
C ARG A 285 -3.34 3.87 -2.47
N PRO A 286 -4.05 4.31 -3.53
CA PRO A 286 -4.05 3.62 -4.83
C PRO A 286 -2.65 3.30 -5.39
N ARG A 287 -1.67 4.18 -5.15
CA ARG A 287 -0.27 4.00 -5.58
C ARG A 287 0.47 2.85 -4.89
N GLN A 288 -0.06 2.34 -3.77
CA GLN A 288 0.48 1.18 -3.05
C GLN A 288 -0.05 -0.15 -3.56
N PHE A 289 -0.78 -0.10 -4.67
CA PHE A 289 -1.28 -1.26 -5.39
C PHE A 289 -0.79 -1.25 -6.84
N VAL A 290 -0.59 -2.45 -7.37
CA VAL A 290 -0.29 -2.71 -8.76
C VAL A 290 -1.28 -3.70 -9.34
N ILE A 291 -1.35 -3.77 -10.66
CA ILE A 291 -2.11 -4.79 -11.38
C ILE A 291 -1.12 -5.80 -11.95
N VAL A 292 -1.38 -7.08 -11.71
CA VAL A 292 -0.66 -8.19 -12.35
C VAL A 292 -1.71 -9.14 -12.89
N ASP A 293 -1.66 -9.42 -14.20
CA ASP A 293 -2.61 -10.31 -14.89
C ASP A 293 -4.09 -9.98 -14.63
N GLY A 294 -4.40 -8.68 -14.49
CA GLY A 294 -5.75 -8.19 -14.22
C GLY A 294 -6.19 -8.22 -12.76
N GLU A 295 -5.38 -8.76 -11.85
CA GLU A 295 -5.65 -8.77 -10.40
C GLU A 295 -4.95 -7.61 -9.69
N LEU A 296 -5.63 -7.05 -8.69
CA LEU A 296 -5.02 -6.06 -7.80
C LEU A 296 -4.12 -6.75 -6.77
N LYS A 297 -2.89 -6.25 -6.59
CA LYS A 297 -1.96 -6.71 -5.57
C LYS A 297 -1.37 -5.53 -4.78
N VAL A 298 -1.24 -5.68 -3.46
CA VAL A 298 -0.49 -4.73 -2.63
C VAL A 298 1.01 -4.93 -2.83
N THR A 299 1.76 -3.84 -3.02
CA THR A 299 3.21 -3.87 -3.27
C THR A 299 4.04 -3.34 -2.10
N ASP A 300 3.49 -2.45 -1.28
CA ASP A 300 4.24 -1.75 -0.22
C ASP A 300 3.72 -2.17 1.16
N LEU A 301 4.54 -2.93 1.91
CA LEU A 301 4.18 -3.49 3.23
C LEU A 301 5.09 -3.00 4.36
N ASP A 302 6.06 -2.11 4.12
CA ASP A 302 6.96 -1.62 5.17
C ASP A 302 6.25 -0.83 6.27
N ASP A 303 5.16 -0.14 5.94
CA ASP A 303 4.32 0.58 6.91
C ASP A 303 3.14 -0.27 7.43
N ALA A 304 3.06 -1.57 7.12
CA ALA A 304 2.02 -2.44 7.68
C ALA A 304 2.27 -2.74 9.16
N SER A 305 1.19 -2.94 9.92
CA SER A 305 1.23 -3.31 11.34
C SER A 305 0.15 -4.35 11.65
N ASN A 306 0.44 -5.25 12.58
CA ASN A 306 -0.48 -6.25 13.11
C ASN A 306 -0.86 -5.99 14.58
N GLU A 307 -0.48 -4.83 15.12
CA GLU A 307 -0.79 -4.44 16.48
C GLU A 307 -2.12 -3.69 16.50
N GLU A 308 -3.06 -4.15 17.32
CA GLU A 308 -4.31 -3.42 17.59
C GLU A 308 -4.06 -2.32 18.63
N THR A 309 -4.76 -1.21 18.48
CA THR A 309 -4.64 -0.06 19.39
C THR A 309 -5.12 -0.44 20.79
N VAL A 310 -4.26 -0.20 21.80
CA VAL A 310 -4.61 -0.39 23.21
C VAL A 310 -5.59 0.70 23.67
N CYS A 311 -6.61 0.33 24.44
CA CYS A 311 -7.64 1.22 24.93
C CYS A 311 -8.04 0.94 26.38
N THR A 312 -8.56 1.98 27.04
CA THR A 312 -9.22 1.90 28.34
C THR A 312 -10.72 2.20 28.25
N SER A 313 -11.13 2.95 27.23
CA SER A 313 -12.51 3.25 26.93
C SER A 313 -12.73 3.37 25.42
N ASN A 314 -13.98 3.36 24.97
CA ASN A 314 -14.31 3.52 23.54
C ASN A 314 -13.77 4.82 22.94
N ARG A 315 -13.54 5.86 23.76
CA ARG A 315 -12.99 7.14 23.29
C ARG A 315 -11.55 7.02 22.78
N ASP A 316 -10.81 6.03 23.25
CA ASP A 316 -9.44 5.74 22.79
C ASP A 316 -9.44 5.10 21.39
N CYS A 317 -10.59 4.58 20.96
CA CYS A 317 -10.79 3.86 19.69
C CYS A 317 -11.42 4.75 18.61
N PHE A 318 -10.96 5.99 18.55
CA PHE A 318 -11.40 6.97 17.57
C PHE A 318 -10.64 6.80 16.25
N MET A 319 -11.35 6.75 15.14
CA MET A 319 -10.81 6.77 13.78
C MET A 319 -11.27 8.03 13.07
N GLU A 320 -10.31 8.85 12.67
CA GLU A 320 -10.55 10.07 11.91
C GLU A 320 -10.28 9.83 10.43
N PHE A 321 -11.23 10.23 9.58
CA PHE A 321 -11.04 10.30 8.14
C PHE A 321 -11.51 11.67 7.63
N PRO A 322 -11.01 12.14 6.47
CA PRO A 322 -11.31 13.49 5.99
C PRO A 322 -12.80 13.85 5.86
N ALA A 323 -13.67 12.86 5.69
CA ALA A 323 -15.10 13.07 5.50
C ALA A 323 -15.98 12.49 6.63
N ARG A 324 -15.44 11.59 7.47
CA ARG A 324 -16.21 10.81 8.44
C ARG A 324 -15.34 10.38 9.60
N ASN A 325 -15.95 10.25 10.77
CA ASN A 325 -15.29 9.78 11.97
C ASN A 325 -16.06 8.60 12.55
N PHE A 326 -15.32 7.67 13.15
CA PHE A 326 -15.89 6.48 13.77
C PHE A 326 -15.30 6.30 15.16
N THR A 327 -16.10 5.75 16.07
CA THR A 327 -15.64 5.36 17.41
C THR A 327 -16.01 3.90 17.59
N LEU A 328 -14.99 3.05 17.75
CA LEU A 328 -15.16 1.62 17.92
C LEU A 328 -15.26 1.26 19.42
N PRO A 329 -15.87 0.12 19.76
CA PRO A 329 -15.84 -0.36 21.14
C PRO A 329 -14.44 -0.81 21.56
N CYS A 330 -14.08 -0.53 22.81
CA CYS A 330 -12.92 -1.09 23.47
C CYS A 330 -13.28 -2.50 23.99
N SER A 331 -12.45 -3.50 23.70
CA SER A 331 -12.62 -4.86 24.17
C SER A 331 -12.28 -5.00 25.65
N VAL A 332 -12.73 -6.11 26.24
CA VAL A 332 -12.38 -6.49 27.62
C VAL A 332 -10.87 -6.70 27.81
N ASP A 333 -10.15 -7.04 26.74
CA ASP A 333 -8.69 -7.20 26.73
C ASP A 333 -7.94 -5.85 26.59
N GLY A 334 -8.66 -4.73 26.65
CA GLY A 334 -8.11 -3.39 26.52
C GLY A 334 -7.59 -3.10 25.10
N LYS A 335 -8.26 -3.61 24.06
CA LYS A 335 -7.91 -3.36 22.65
C LYS A 335 -9.10 -2.87 21.86
N CYS A 336 -8.88 -1.95 20.93
CA CYS A 336 -9.93 -1.48 20.04
C CYS A 336 -10.39 -2.62 19.13
N GLN A 337 -11.69 -2.92 19.14
CA GLN A 337 -12.22 -4.07 18.41
C GLN A 337 -12.13 -3.85 16.90
N SER A 338 -11.42 -4.74 16.20
CA SER A 338 -11.28 -4.76 14.73
C SER A 338 -10.83 -3.42 14.13
N MET A 339 -10.02 -2.62 14.83
CA MET A 339 -9.65 -1.29 14.34
C MET A 339 -8.81 -1.38 13.07
N ASN A 340 -7.91 -2.37 12.98
CA ASN A 340 -7.09 -2.60 11.80
C ASN A 340 -7.93 -2.95 10.56
N GLU A 341 -8.87 -3.88 10.72
CA GLU A 341 -9.81 -4.30 9.67
C GLU A 341 -10.67 -3.13 9.19
N LYS A 342 -11.31 -2.42 10.14
CA LYS A 342 -12.23 -1.32 9.83
C LYS A 342 -11.52 -0.15 9.14
N ARG A 343 -10.27 0.14 9.52
CA ARG A 343 -9.45 1.15 8.84
C ARG A 343 -9.16 0.78 7.39
N ASN A 344 -8.76 -0.46 7.13
CA ASN A 344 -8.52 -0.95 5.78
C ASN A 344 -9.82 -0.90 4.95
N LEU A 345 -10.93 -1.38 5.51
CA LEU A 345 -12.23 -1.45 4.83
C LEU A 345 -12.75 -0.06 4.44
N TYR A 346 -12.65 0.92 5.33
CA TYR A 346 -13.07 2.28 5.02
C TYR A 346 -12.20 2.91 3.93
N ASN A 347 -10.89 2.66 3.94
CA ASN A 347 -10.00 3.14 2.88
C ASN A 347 -10.29 2.46 1.54
N ALA A 348 -10.61 1.15 1.53
CA ALA A 348 -11.12 0.46 0.35
C ALA A 348 -12.39 1.13 -0.20
N TYR A 349 -13.35 1.44 0.68
CA TYR A 349 -14.55 2.19 0.30
C TYR A 349 -14.17 3.53 -0.35
N ARG A 350 -13.41 4.36 0.36
CA ARG A 350 -13.10 5.74 -0.02
C ARG A 350 -12.35 5.82 -1.34
N PHE A 351 -11.38 4.93 -1.57
CA PHE A 351 -10.49 5.02 -2.73
C PHE A 351 -10.94 4.18 -3.92
N PHE A 352 -11.73 3.12 -3.70
CA PHE A 352 -12.08 2.17 -4.75
C PHE A 352 -13.60 2.00 -4.90
N PHE A 353 -14.30 1.56 -3.86
CA PHE A 353 -15.69 1.09 -4.04
C PHE A 353 -16.65 2.18 -4.51
N THR A 354 -16.49 3.40 -4.00
CA THR A 354 -17.30 4.57 -4.41
C THR A 354 -17.23 4.85 -5.91
N TYR A 355 -16.08 4.60 -6.54
CA TYR A 355 -15.80 4.95 -7.94
C TYR A 355 -15.91 3.75 -8.88
N LEU A 356 -15.56 2.56 -8.42
CA LEU A 356 -15.40 1.40 -9.30
C LEU A 356 -16.65 0.53 -9.36
N LEU A 357 -17.37 0.36 -8.24
CA LEU A 357 -18.54 -0.54 -8.18
C LEU A 357 -19.79 -0.01 -8.90
N PRO A 358 -20.28 1.23 -8.66
CA PRO A 358 -21.61 1.63 -9.13
C PRO A 358 -21.64 2.07 -10.60
N HIS A 359 -20.55 2.68 -11.08
CA HIS A 359 -20.51 3.28 -12.42
C HIS A 359 -20.64 2.22 -13.52
N SER A 360 -21.64 2.37 -14.40
CA SER A 360 -21.97 1.46 -15.51
C SER A 360 -22.20 -0.02 -15.14
N ALA A 361 -22.56 -0.30 -13.88
CA ALA A 361 -22.96 -1.63 -13.45
C ALA A 361 -24.28 -2.07 -14.11
N PRO A 362 -24.49 -3.39 -14.34
CA PRO A 362 -25.79 -3.91 -14.76
C PRO A 362 -26.91 -3.46 -13.81
N SER A 363 -28.01 -2.94 -14.38
CA SER A 363 -29.06 -2.27 -13.60
C SER A 363 -29.67 -3.13 -12.49
N SER A 364 -29.78 -4.45 -12.70
CA SER A 364 -30.29 -5.40 -11.71
C SER A 364 -29.33 -5.66 -10.55
N LEU A 365 -28.03 -5.39 -10.71
CA LEU A 365 -27.03 -5.53 -9.64
C LEU A 365 -26.86 -4.25 -8.83
N LYS A 366 -27.27 -3.08 -9.36
CA LYS A 366 -27.10 -1.77 -8.70
C LYS A 366 -27.62 -1.73 -7.26
N PRO A 367 -28.82 -2.23 -6.92
CA PRO A 367 -29.29 -2.17 -5.53
C PRO A 367 -28.38 -2.90 -4.53
N LEU A 368 -27.80 -4.03 -4.94
CA LEU A 368 -26.86 -4.78 -4.11
C LEU A 368 -25.52 -4.06 -3.98
N LEU A 369 -25.02 -3.48 -5.08
CA LEU A 369 -23.79 -2.69 -5.09
C LEU A 369 -23.92 -1.44 -4.23
N ASP A 370 -25.04 -0.73 -4.32
CA ASP A 370 -25.32 0.45 -3.50
C ASP A 370 -25.39 0.10 -2.01
N ALA A 371 -25.98 -1.05 -1.66
CA ALA A 371 -25.98 -1.55 -0.30
C ALA A 371 -24.56 -1.84 0.22
N ILE A 372 -23.70 -2.46 -0.60
CA ILE A 372 -22.28 -2.71 -0.28
C ILE A 372 -21.54 -1.39 -0.06
N VAL A 373 -21.63 -0.45 -1.01
CA VAL A 373 -20.93 0.85 -0.93
C VAL A 373 -21.40 1.63 0.29
N ASN A 374 -22.71 1.65 0.58
CA ASN A 374 -23.25 2.34 1.74
C ASN A 374 -22.83 1.68 3.06
N ALA A 375 -22.94 0.36 3.18
CA ALA A 375 -22.60 -0.34 4.41
C ALA A 375 -21.11 -0.28 4.76
N THR A 376 -20.24 -0.34 3.75
CA THR A 376 -18.78 -0.16 3.92
C THR A 376 -18.42 1.29 4.24
N GLY A 377 -19.06 2.27 3.58
CA GLY A 377 -18.84 3.69 3.87
C GLY A 377 -19.30 4.13 5.26
N GLU A 378 -20.31 3.47 5.82
CA GLU A 378 -20.82 3.70 7.18
C GLU A 378 -20.23 2.72 8.20
N LEU A 379 -19.29 1.86 7.78
CA LEU A 379 -18.67 0.78 8.58
C LEU A 379 -19.65 -0.11 9.34
N ARG A 380 -20.90 -0.22 8.85
CA ARG A 380 -21.94 -1.10 9.39
C ARG A 380 -21.61 -2.57 9.19
N TRP A 381 -20.86 -2.90 8.14
CA TRP A 381 -20.37 -4.24 7.86
C TRP A 381 -18.89 -4.36 8.20
N GLY A 382 -18.47 -5.56 8.61
CA GLY A 382 -17.07 -5.97 8.62
C GLY A 382 -16.66 -6.47 7.24
N ILE A 383 -15.45 -6.98 7.17
CA ILE A 383 -14.89 -7.53 5.95
C ILE A 383 -15.59 -8.84 5.55
N ASP A 384 -16.03 -9.64 6.51
CA ASP A 384 -16.71 -10.92 6.27
C ASP A 384 -18.05 -10.73 5.55
N GLU A 385 -18.91 -9.84 6.06
CA GLU A 385 -20.18 -9.55 5.40
C GLU A 385 -19.95 -8.91 4.03
N THR A 386 -18.95 -8.03 3.91
CA THR A 386 -18.60 -7.40 2.64
C THR A 386 -18.18 -8.43 1.59
N ALA A 387 -17.34 -9.40 1.98
CA ALA A 387 -16.91 -10.49 1.12
C ALA A 387 -18.09 -11.33 0.63
N ILE A 388 -18.97 -11.76 1.54
CA ILE A 388 -20.19 -12.54 1.20
C ILE A 388 -21.06 -11.80 0.17
N HIS A 389 -21.25 -10.49 0.36
CA HIS A 389 -22.08 -9.70 -0.56
C HIS A 389 -21.43 -9.51 -1.94
N LEU A 390 -20.12 -9.33 -2.02
CA LEU A 390 -19.41 -9.27 -3.31
C LEU A 390 -19.35 -10.63 -4.00
N GLU A 391 -19.16 -11.73 -3.27
CA GLU A 391 -19.27 -13.09 -3.81
C GLU A 391 -20.66 -13.35 -4.40
N ARG A 392 -21.71 -12.85 -3.74
CA ARG A 392 -23.07 -12.92 -4.28
C ARG A 392 -23.21 -12.14 -5.59
N VAL A 393 -22.64 -10.94 -5.69
CA VAL A 393 -22.63 -10.17 -6.96
C VAL A 393 -21.91 -10.98 -8.04
N LEU A 394 -20.72 -11.52 -7.74
CA LEU A 394 -19.94 -12.33 -8.67
C LEU A 394 -20.73 -13.55 -9.15
N TYR A 395 -21.36 -14.27 -8.23
CA TYR A 395 -22.20 -15.42 -8.55
C TYR A 395 -23.37 -15.05 -9.47
N MET A 396 -24.09 -13.97 -9.16
CA MET A 396 -25.22 -13.51 -9.98
C MET A 396 -24.77 -13.09 -11.38
N TYR A 397 -23.60 -12.44 -11.48
CA TYR A 397 -23.01 -12.02 -12.76
C TYR A 397 -22.55 -13.20 -13.60
N LYS A 398 -21.80 -14.15 -13.00
CA LYS A 398 -21.29 -15.36 -13.65
C LYS A 398 -22.39 -16.30 -14.13
N SER A 399 -23.46 -16.44 -13.35
CA SER A 399 -24.57 -17.35 -13.67
C SER A 399 -25.59 -16.76 -14.63
N GLY A 400 -25.46 -15.49 -15.02
CA GLY A 400 -26.45 -14.79 -15.84
C GLY A 400 -27.77 -14.45 -15.09
N MET A 401 -27.87 -14.76 -13.79
CA MET A 401 -29.09 -14.52 -12.99
C MET A 401 -29.50 -13.05 -12.91
N TYR A 402 -28.57 -12.12 -13.15
CA TYR A 402 -28.87 -10.69 -13.23
C TYR A 402 -29.78 -10.33 -14.44
N ARG A 403 -29.97 -11.25 -15.39
CA ARG A 403 -30.77 -11.06 -16.61
C ARG A 403 -32.22 -11.55 -16.53
N LYS A 404 -32.71 -12.02 -15.37
CA LYS A 404 -34.04 -12.68 -15.24
C LYS A 404 -35.27 -11.87 -15.74
N ASN A 405 -35.12 -10.58 -16.08
CA ASN A 405 -36.17 -9.74 -16.67
C ASN A 405 -35.90 -9.34 -18.14
N SER A 406 -34.98 -10.00 -18.83
CA SER A 406 -34.70 -9.74 -20.24
C SER A 406 -35.91 -10.13 -21.09
N THR A 407 -36.52 -9.15 -21.76
CA THR A 407 -37.55 -9.37 -22.77
C THR A 407 -36.94 -10.17 -23.93
N CYS A 408 -37.60 -11.25 -24.34
CA CYS A 408 -37.17 -12.01 -25.51
C CYS A 408 -37.20 -11.10 -26.74
N SER A 409 -36.07 -10.99 -27.44
CA SER A 409 -35.97 -10.24 -28.70
C SER A 409 -36.94 -10.81 -29.72
N THR A 410 -37.62 -9.93 -30.46
CA THR A 410 -38.48 -10.32 -31.58
C THR A 410 -37.72 -10.43 -32.90
N VAL A 411 -36.42 -10.13 -32.91
CA VAL A 411 -35.59 -10.12 -34.10
C VAL A 411 -34.84 -11.44 -34.22
N ASP A 412 -35.00 -12.10 -35.37
CA ASP A 412 -34.28 -13.32 -35.68
C ASP A 412 -32.83 -13.03 -36.11
N TYR A 413 -31.92 -13.88 -35.62
CA TYR A 413 -30.52 -13.90 -36.04
C TYR A 413 -30.17 -15.25 -36.65
N LYS A 414 -29.61 -15.23 -37.86
CA LYS A 414 -29.09 -16.43 -38.53
C LYS A 414 -27.70 -16.76 -37.99
N ARG A 415 -27.57 -17.92 -37.36
CA ARG A 415 -26.27 -18.47 -36.93
C ARG A 415 -25.51 -19.04 -38.13
N VAL A 416 -24.26 -18.61 -38.29
CA VAL A 416 -23.30 -19.07 -39.29
C VAL A 416 -22.08 -19.63 -38.53
N PRO A 417 -21.95 -20.96 -38.40
CA PRO A 417 -20.81 -21.57 -37.74
C PRO A 417 -19.54 -21.40 -38.57
N GLU A 418 -18.39 -21.49 -37.90
CA GLU A 418 -17.05 -21.49 -38.52
C GLU A 418 -16.85 -20.31 -39.47
N ALA A 419 -17.29 -19.12 -39.04
CA ALA A 419 -17.32 -17.94 -39.87
C ALA A 419 -17.07 -16.67 -39.07
N THR A 420 -16.44 -15.69 -39.72
CA THR A 420 -16.18 -14.35 -39.17
C THR A 420 -16.49 -13.26 -40.20
N ILE A 421 -16.65 -12.01 -39.72
CA ILE A 421 -16.87 -10.84 -40.57
C ILE A 421 -15.64 -9.93 -40.50
N ILE A 422 -15.01 -9.67 -41.64
CA ILE A 422 -13.83 -8.80 -41.76
C ILE A 422 -14.26 -7.34 -42.00
N ASN A 423 -13.49 -6.37 -41.50
CA ASN A 423 -13.57 -4.92 -41.79
C ASN A 423 -14.89 -4.17 -41.49
N GLU A 424 -15.93 -4.85 -40.98
CA GLU A 424 -17.23 -4.22 -40.65
C GLU A 424 -17.38 -3.90 -39.15
N ASN A 425 -16.31 -3.44 -38.51
CA ASN A 425 -16.33 -3.07 -37.08
C ASN A 425 -16.80 -1.62 -36.89
N TYR A 426 -17.59 -1.38 -35.84
CA TYR A 426 -17.83 -0.02 -35.31
C TYR A 426 -17.26 0.09 -33.88
N ARG A 427 -17.09 1.31 -33.35
CA ARG A 427 -16.62 1.53 -31.97
C ARG A 427 -17.79 1.63 -31.00
N CYS A 428 -17.63 1.05 -29.82
CA CYS A 428 -18.50 1.26 -28.67
C CYS A 428 -17.66 1.52 -27.42
N TRP A 429 -18.27 2.06 -26.37
CA TRP A 429 -17.57 2.40 -25.15
C TRP A 429 -18.41 2.01 -23.92
N PRO A 430 -17.81 1.39 -22.88
CA PRO A 430 -16.44 0.85 -22.84
C PRO A 430 -16.29 -0.39 -23.75
N SER A 431 -15.08 -0.72 -24.18
CA SER A 431 -14.81 -1.91 -24.99
C SER A 431 -13.43 -2.51 -24.68
N TYR A 432 -13.33 -3.84 -24.74
CA TYR A 432 -12.07 -4.58 -24.62
C TYR A 432 -11.13 -4.36 -25.82
N HIS A 433 -11.58 -3.68 -26.88
CA HIS A 433 -10.76 -3.41 -28.05
C HIS A 433 -10.89 -1.94 -28.50
N HIS A 434 -9.76 -1.23 -28.58
CA HIS A 434 -9.73 0.21 -28.87
C HIS A 434 -10.22 0.59 -30.29
N LYS A 435 -10.15 -0.32 -31.26
CA LYS A 435 -10.52 -0.08 -32.67
C LYS A 435 -11.87 -0.66 -33.09
N GLY A 436 -12.57 -1.38 -32.20
CA GLY A 436 -13.84 -2.03 -32.55
C GLY A 436 -14.62 -2.45 -31.32
N CYS A 437 -15.92 -2.68 -31.48
CA CYS A 437 -16.81 -2.99 -30.38
C CYS A 437 -16.67 -4.45 -29.97
N LEU A 438 -15.76 -4.72 -29.03
CA LEU A 438 -15.58 -6.01 -28.36
C LEU A 438 -16.14 -5.92 -26.94
N LEU A 439 -17.16 -6.71 -26.63
CA LEU A 439 -17.83 -6.74 -25.33
C LEU A 439 -17.96 -8.17 -24.80
N SER A 440 -18.07 -8.30 -23.48
CA SER A 440 -18.29 -9.55 -22.76
C SER A 440 -19.78 -9.87 -22.61
N VAL A 441 -20.21 -11.04 -23.04
CA VAL A 441 -21.59 -11.51 -22.95
C VAL A 441 -21.67 -12.86 -22.25
N PHE A 442 -22.79 -13.12 -21.59
CA PHE A 442 -23.11 -14.38 -20.96
C PHE A 442 -23.47 -15.44 -22.01
N ASP A 443 -24.34 -15.07 -22.96
CA ASP A 443 -24.82 -15.96 -24.02
C ASP A 443 -25.20 -15.18 -25.29
N ALA A 444 -25.67 -15.90 -26.31
CA ALA A 444 -26.11 -15.33 -27.58
C ALA A 444 -27.33 -14.40 -27.42
N ASN A 445 -28.19 -14.62 -26.43
CA ASN A 445 -29.34 -13.75 -26.18
C ASN A 445 -28.88 -12.38 -25.68
N GLU A 446 -27.86 -12.33 -24.81
CA GLU A 446 -27.30 -11.06 -24.34
C GLU A 446 -26.61 -10.32 -25.49
N ALA A 447 -25.91 -11.04 -26.36
CA ALA A 447 -25.34 -10.45 -27.57
C ALA A 447 -26.44 -9.87 -28.47
N THR A 448 -27.57 -10.56 -28.64
CA THR A 448 -28.72 -10.02 -29.36
C THR A 448 -29.24 -8.73 -28.74
N GLU A 449 -29.52 -8.71 -27.43
CA GLU A 449 -30.00 -7.53 -26.70
C GLU A 449 -29.06 -6.32 -26.87
N ILE A 450 -27.75 -6.55 -26.74
CA ILE A 450 -26.74 -5.50 -26.92
C ILE A 450 -26.72 -5.02 -28.38
N CYS A 451 -26.74 -5.93 -29.35
CA CYS A 451 -26.75 -5.56 -30.77
C CYS A 451 -28.00 -4.73 -31.11
N GLU A 452 -29.17 -5.10 -30.59
CA GLU A 452 -30.40 -4.33 -30.79
C GLU A 452 -30.37 -2.95 -30.14
N SER A 453 -29.66 -2.79 -29.02
CA SER A 453 -29.47 -1.48 -28.39
C SER A 453 -28.58 -0.54 -29.21
N HIS A 454 -27.78 -1.07 -30.14
CA HIS A 454 -26.89 -0.31 -31.01
C HIS A 454 -27.49 -0.21 -32.42
N SER A 455 -27.96 0.98 -32.81
CA SER A 455 -28.61 1.20 -34.12
C SER A 455 -27.79 0.76 -35.34
N GLN A 456 -26.46 0.85 -35.25
CA GLN A 456 -25.53 0.45 -36.30
C GLN A 456 -25.24 -1.05 -36.34
N CYS A 457 -25.64 -1.83 -35.32
CA CYS A 457 -25.32 -3.25 -35.26
C CYS A 457 -26.24 -4.08 -36.15
N LYS A 458 -25.64 -4.92 -36.99
CA LYS A 458 -26.34 -5.84 -37.89
C LYS A 458 -25.85 -7.28 -37.78
N ALA A 459 -24.74 -7.51 -37.12
CA ALA A 459 -24.22 -8.85 -36.85
C ALA A 459 -23.29 -8.83 -35.64
N PHE A 460 -23.02 -10.00 -35.07
CA PHE A 460 -22.02 -10.16 -34.02
C PHE A 460 -21.28 -11.49 -34.15
N VAL A 461 -20.05 -11.53 -33.66
CA VAL A 461 -19.11 -12.65 -33.84
C VAL A 461 -18.54 -13.07 -32.50
N PHE A 462 -18.86 -14.29 -32.08
CA PHE A 462 -18.23 -14.93 -30.93
C PHE A 462 -16.79 -15.32 -31.27
N ILE A 463 -15.86 -15.04 -30.36
CA ILE A 463 -14.46 -15.49 -30.44
C ILE A 463 -14.18 -16.54 -29.38
N ASN A 464 -13.20 -17.40 -29.63
CA ASN A 464 -12.77 -18.45 -28.69
C ASN A 464 -11.90 -17.88 -27.54
N GLN A 465 -12.43 -16.87 -26.83
CA GLN A 465 -11.79 -16.24 -25.68
C GLN A 465 -12.85 -15.86 -24.65
N THR A 466 -12.50 -16.03 -23.37
CA THR A 466 -13.36 -15.68 -22.26
C THR A 466 -12.70 -14.68 -21.32
N THR A 467 -13.53 -13.92 -20.61
CA THR A 467 -13.09 -13.05 -19.51
C THR A 467 -12.78 -13.87 -18.24
N TRP A 468 -12.27 -13.23 -17.20
CA TRP A 468 -11.98 -13.87 -15.90
C TRP A 468 -13.23 -14.45 -15.21
N THR A 469 -14.42 -13.95 -15.56
CA THR A 469 -15.68 -14.51 -15.07
C THR A 469 -16.19 -15.68 -15.93
N GLY A 470 -15.50 -16.02 -17.02
CA GLY A 470 -15.87 -17.08 -17.96
C GLY A 470 -16.88 -16.64 -19.02
N ARG A 471 -17.13 -15.33 -19.16
CA ARG A 471 -18.04 -14.77 -20.17
C ARG A 471 -17.38 -14.74 -21.53
N GLN A 472 -18.16 -14.91 -22.58
CA GLN A 472 -17.68 -14.96 -23.96
C GLN A 472 -17.40 -13.55 -24.47
N LEU A 473 -16.30 -13.38 -25.21
CA LEU A 473 -16.03 -12.14 -25.91
C LEU A 473 -16.69 -12.14 -27.29
N VAL A 474 -17.33 -11.02 -27.64
CA VAL A 474 -18.10 -10.87 -28.88
C VAL A 474 -17.78 -9.55 -29.57
N TYR A 475 -17.43 -9.63 -30.85
CA TYR A 475 -17.31 -8.46 -31.72
C TYR A 475 -18.67 -8.11 -32.33
N PHE A 476 -19.08 -6.86 -32.20
CA PHE A 476 -20.27 -6.34 -32.84
C PHE A 476 -19.93 -5.64 -34.17
N LYS A 477 -20.73 -5.91 -35.20
CA LYS A 477 -20.46 -5.58 -36.60
C LYS A 477 -21.59 -4.76 -37.21
N MET A 478 -21.24 -3.89 -38.16
CA MET A 478 -22.18 -3.01 -38.85
C MET A 478 -22.88 -3.63 -40.06
N GLY A 479 -22.48 -4.85 -40.44
CA GLY A 479 -23.07 -5.60 -41.55
C GLY A 479 -22.46 -7.00 -41.66
N SER A 480 -22.71 -7.64 -42.79
CA SER A 480 -22.43 -9.06 -43.06
C SER A 480 -21.94 -9.32 -44.49
N THR A 481 -21.43 -8.30 -45.19
CA THR A 481 -21.00 -8.41 -46.59
C THR A 481 -19.68 -9.17 -46.76
N SER A 482 -18.82 -9.17 -45.73
CA SER A 482 -17.48 -9.76 -45.77
C SER A 482 -17.36 -10.99 -44.86
N ILE A 483 -18.30 -11.93 -44.96
CA ILE A 483 -18.23 -13.20 -44.23
C ILE A 483 -17.19 -14.11 -44.88
N VAL A 484 -16.24 -14.59 -44.07
CA VAL A 484 -15.22 -15.57 -44.49
C VAL A 484 -15.18 -16.75 -43.51
N PRO A 485 -14.71 -17.93 -43.95
CA PRO A 485 -14.51 -19.09 -43.07
C PRO A 485 -13.49 -18.80 -41.96
N ASP A 486 -13.80 -19.21 -40.73
CA ASP A 486 -12.93 -19.14 -39.55
C ASP A 486 -13.40 -20.18 -38.52
N HIS A 487 -12.67 -21.29 -38.39
CA HIS A 487 -13.07 -22.44 -37.56
C HIS A 487 -13.22 -22.12 -36.07
N ASP A 488 -12.61 -21.05 -35.57
CA ASP A 488 -12.63 -20.69 -34.15
C ASP A 488 -13.75 -19.70 -33.80
N LYS A 489 -14.62 -19.35 -34.76
CA LYS A 489 -15.62 -18.29 -34.58
C LYS A 489 -17.02 -18.69 -35.03
N ILE A 490 -18.01 -18.06 -34.40
CA ILE A 490 -19.42 -18.21 -34.75
C ILE A 490 -20.00 -16.83 -35.01
N THR A 491 -20.57 -16.63 -36.19
CA THR A 491 -21.20 -15.37 -36.60
C THR A 491 -22.72 -15.47 -36.49
N TYR A 492 -23.36 -14.41 -36.02
CA TYR A 492 -24.80 -14.24 -36.01
C TYR A 492 -25.15 -13.00 -36.82
N VAL A 493 -25.98 -13.16 -37.84
CA VAL A 493 -26.39 -12.08 -38.74
C VAL A 493 -27.86 -11.77 -38.52
N LYS A 494 -28.19 -10.51 -38.30
CA LYS A 494 -29.57 -10.04 -38.17
C LYS A 494 -30.34 -10.34 -39.45
N VAL A 495 -31.47 -11.02 -39.33
CA VAL A 495 -32.36 -11.28 -40.47
C VAL A 495 -33.15 -10.00 -40.72
N THR A 496 -32.83 -9.29 -41.79
CA THR A 496 -33.67 -8.20 -42.30
C THR A 496 -34.79 -8.81 -43.12
N GLY A 497 -36.03 -8.66 -42.65
CA GLY A 497 -37.24 -9.00 -43.41
C GLY A 497 -37.43 -8.13 -44.63
#